data_AF-A0A6P0LL43-F1
#
_entry.id   AF-A0A6P0LL43-F1
#
_cell.length_a   1.000
_cell.length_b   1.000
_cell.length_c   1.000
_cell.angle_alpha   90.00
_cell.angle_beta   90.00
_cell.angle_gamma   90.00
#
_symmetry.space_group_name_H-M   'P 1'
#
loop_
_entity.id
_entity.type
_entity.pdbx_description
1 polymer ?
#
loop_
_entity_poly.entity_id
_entity_poly.type
_entity_poly.pdbx_seq_one_letter_code
_entity_poly.pdbx_strand_id
1 'polypeptide(L)' 'MKAVVYRFLQASPFVLYSLLAATTALAQITPDNTLGNESSVVTPNVDVKGALADLIEGGAIRESNLFHSFSDFNVAEFG' A
#
# COMPACT_ATOMS: atom_id res chain seq x y z
N MET A 1 -16.81 -27.01 37.77
CA MET A 1 -16.18 -27.33 36.46
C MET A 1 -16.56 -26.39 35.31
N LYS A 2 -17.56 -25.49 35.44
CA LYS A 2 -17.94 -24.58 34.33
C LYS A 2 -17.23 -23.21 34.32
N ALA A 3 -16.74 -22.72 35.47
CA ALA A 3 -16.22 -21.34 35.58
C ALA A 3 -14.88 -21.11 34.84
N VAL A 4 -14.01 -22.11 34.73
CA VAL A 4 -12.69 -21.98 34.07
C VAL A 4 -12.84 -21.89 32.55
N VAL A 5 -13.84 -22.58 31.99
CA VAL A 5 -14.11 -22.60 30.53
C VAL A 5 -14.60 -21.23 30.04
N TYR A 6 -15.39 -20.52 30.84
CA TYR A 6 -15.85 -19.14 30.50
C TYR A 6 -14.71 -18.11 30.54
N ARG A 7 -13.61 -18.36 31.26
CA ARG A 7 -12.45 -17.43 31.30
C ARG A 7 -11.58 -17.50 30.04
N PHE A 8 -11.72 -18.55 29.22
CA PHE A 8 -11.02 -18.68 27.93
C PHE A 8 -11.90 -18.31 26.73
N LEU A 9 -13.22 -18.15 26.90
CA LEU A 9 -14.15 -17.81 25.82
C LEU A 9 -14.47 -16.31 25.71
N GLN A 10 -13.93 -15.47 26.61
CA GLN A 10 -13.94 -14.02 26.45
C GLN A 10 -12.60 -13.56 25.86
N ALA A 11 -12.32 -13.94 24.61
CA ALA A 11 -11.53 -13.02 23.79
C ALA A 11 -12.37 -11.74 23.74
N SER A 12 -11.91 -10.70 24.44
CA SER A 12 -12.62 -9.43 24.56
C SER A 12 -13.06 -8.99 23.15
N PRO A 13 -14.31 -8.57 22.95
CA PRO A 13 -14.77 -8.08 21.65
C PRO A 13 -13.87 -6.96 21.10
N PHE A 14 -13.15 -6.24 21.97
CA PHE A 14 -12.11 -5.28 21.59
C PHE A 14 -10.95 -5.90 20.80
N VAL A 15 -10.48 -7.09 21.17
CA VAL A 15 -9.37 -7.77 20.48
C VAL A 15 -9.83 -8.27 19.11
N LEU A 16 -11.06 -8.80 19.02
CA LEU A 16 -11.62 -9.20 17.73
C LEU A 16 -11.84 -7.98 16.83
N TYR A 17 -12.36 -6.87 17.39
CA TYR A 17 -12.56 -5.62 16.64
C TYR A 17 -11.24 -5.00 16.17
N SER A 18 -10.18 -5.03 16.99
CA SER A 18 -8.88 -4.49 16.60
C SER A 18 -8.19 -5.32 15.50
N LEU A 19 -8.42 -6.64 15.44
CA LEU A 19 -7.95 -7.46 14.33
C LEU A 19 -8.73 -7.21 13.03
N LEU A 20 -10.02 -6.89 13.08
CA LEU A 20 -10.83 -6.58 11.90
C LEU A 20 -10.60 -5.15 11.37
N ALA A 21 -10.14 -4.22 12.21
CA ALA A 21 -9.91 -2.82 11.82
C ALA A 21 -8.57 -2.59 11.09
N ALA A 22 -7.73 -3.63 10.92
CA ALA A 22 -6.50 -3.52 10.15
C ALA A 22 -6.83 -3.41 8.65
N THR A 23 -6.85 -2.19 8.14
CA THR A 23 -7.04 -1.90 6.72
C THR A 23 -5.73 -1.50 6.05
N THR A 24 -5.58 -1.83 4.77
CA THR A 24 -4.45 -1.42 3.94
C THR A 24 -4.86 -0.22 3.10
N ALA A 25 -4.01 0.81 3.04
CA ALA A 25 -4.20 1.91 2.10
C ALA A 25 -4.07 1.39 0.66
N LEU A 26 -4.97 1.81 -0.22
CA LEU A 26 -4.84 1.59 -1.67
C LEU A 26 -4.24 2.83 -2.31
N ALA A 27 -3.13 2.64 -3.03
CA ALA A 27 -2.53 3.69 -3.84
C ALA A 27 -3.24 3.76 -5.21
N GLN A 28 -3.52 4.98 -5.68
CA GLN A 28 -3.97 5.23 -7.05
C GLN A 28 -2.95 6.14 -7.72
N ILE A 29 -2.37 5.65 -8.82
CA ILE A 29 -1.32 6.34 -9.56
C ILE A 29 -1.78 6.51 -11.01
N THR A 30 -1.84 7.74 -11.49
CA THR A 30 -2.08 8.07 -12.90
C THR A 30 -0.77 8.54 -13.52
N PRO A 31 -0.12 7.73 -14.38
CA PRO A 31 1.09 8.15 -15.08
C PRO A 31 0.85 9.37 -15.96
N ASP A 32 1.88 10.19 -16.15
CA ASP A 32 1.90 11.20 -17.19
C ASP A 32 3.04 10.94 -18.19
N ASN A 33 2.92 11.53 -19.37
CA ASN A 33 3.91 11.40 -20.45
C ASN A 33 4.57 12.74 -20.80
N THR A 34 4.58 13.69 -19.86
CA THR A 34 5.05 15.06 -20.11
C THR A 34 6.56 15.19 -20.25
N LEU A 35 7.31 14.21 -19.75
CA LEU A 35 8.78 14.18 -19.76
C LEU A 35 9.38 13.32 -20.88
N GLY A 36 8.55 12.76 -21.77
CA GLY A 36 9.02 11.97 -22.92
C GLY A 36 9.91 10.78 -22.51
N ASN A 37 11.18 10.82 -22.91
CA ASN A 37 12.15 9.76 -22.57
C ASN A 37 12.48 9.67 -21.07
N GLU A 38 12.16 10.70 -20.28
CA GLU A 38 12.35 10.73 -18.83
C GLU A 38 11.04 10.45 -18.06
N SER A 39 10.01 9.93 -18.73
CA SER A 39 8.73 9.60 -18.11
C SER A 39 8.85 8.50 -17.04
N SER A 40 7.99 8.59 -16.02
CA SER A 40 7.78 7.51 -15.06
C SER A 40 6.94 6.40 -15.69
N VAL A 41 7.29 5.15 -15.42
CA VAL A 41 6.53 3.96 -15.85
C VAL A 41 5.97 3.27 -14.61
N VAL A 42 4.70 2.88 -14.66
CA VAL A 42 4.02 2.15 -13.58
C VAL A 42 3.56 0.81 -14.11
N THR A 43 4.08 -0.27 -13.52
CA THR A 43 3.71 -1.66 -13.84
C THR A 43 2.97 -2.27 -12.66
N PRO A 44 1.65 -2.46 -12.73
CA PRO A 44 0.87 -3.00 -11.62
C PRO A 44 1.12 -4.49 -11.37
N ASN A 45 0.87 -4.93 -10.13
CA ASN A 45 0.87 -6.35 -9.72
C ASN A 45 2.20 -7.10 -9.96
N VAL A 46 3.33 -6.44 -9.74
CA VAL A 46 4.66 -7.06 -9.80
C VAL A 46 5.02 -7.66 -8.45
N ASP A 47 5.62 -8.85 -8.43
CA ASP A 47 6.20 -9.42 -7.21
C ASP A 47 7.45 -8.60 -6.82
N VAL A 48 7.35 -7.89 -5.70
CA VAL A 48 8.43 -7.15 -5.07
C VAL A 48 8.67 -7.74 -3.69
N LYS A 49 9.76 -8.51 -3.54
CA LYS A 49 10.16 -9.14 -2.28
C LYS A 49 9.09 -10.08 -1.69
N GLY A 50 8.34 -10.79 -2.53
CA GLY A 50 7.34 -11.78 -2.13
C GLY A 50 5.94 -11.20 -1.86
N ALA A 51 5.70 -9.94 -2.23
CA ALA A 51 4.40 -9.28 -2.16
C ALA A 51 4.07 -8.59 -3.48
N LEU A 52 2.81 -8.61 -3.89
CA LEU A 52 2.35 -7.87 -5.07
C LEU A 52 2.33 -6.38 -4.78
N ALA A 53 2.94 -5.59 -5.66
CA ALA A 53 2.98 -4.14 -5.58
C ALA A 53 2.96 -3.51 -6.99
N ASP A 54 2.68 -2.21 -7.03
CA ASP A 54 2.91 -1.42 -8.24
C ASP A 54 4.40 -1.06 -8.32
N LEU A 55 5.05 -1.47 -9.40
CA LEU A 55 6.45 -1.18 -9.66
C LEU A 55 6.58 0.14 -10.44
N ILE A 56 7.29 1.11 -9.86
CA ILE A 56 7.56 2.40 -10.48
C ILE A 56 9.01 2.43 -10.98
N GLU A 57 9.19 2.68 -12.27
CA GLU A 57 10.48 2.72 -12.97
C GLU A 57 10.61 3.96 -13.87
N GLY A 58 11.75 4.13 -14.52
CA GLY A 58 12.05 5.30 -15.35
C GLY A 58 12.30 6.55 -14.51
N GLY A 59 11.82 7.70 -14.96
CA GLY A 59 11.97 8.99 -14.28
C GLY A 59 13.18 9.82 -14.74
N ALA A 60 13.27 11.05 -14.23
CA ALA A 60 14.32 12.00 -14.57
C ALA A 60 15.44 11.95 -13.52
N ILE A 61 16.69 11.84 -13.96
CA ILE A 61 17.86 11.82 -13.07
C ILE A 61 18.55 13.18 -13.13
N ARG A 62 18.75 13.82 -11.97
CA ARG A 62 19.57 15.03 -11.83
C ARG A 62 20.56 14.84 -10.70
N GLU A 63 21.84 14.78 -11.05
CA GLU A 63 22.93 14.47 -10.11
C GLU A 63 22.65 13.16 -9.37
N SER A 64 22.53 13.20 -8.04
CA SER A 64 22.24 12.04 -7.19
C SER A 64 20.74 11.80 -6.95
N ASN A 65 19.86 12.58 -7.59
CA ASN A 65 18.42 12.55 -7.34
C ASN A 65 17.67 11.90 -8.51
N LEU A 66 16.66 11.11 -8.17
CA LEU A 66 15.69 10.52 -9.10
C LEU A 66 14.32 11.16 -8.85
N PHE A 67 13.71 11.69 -9.91
CA PHE A 67 12.41 12.33 -9.88
C PHE A 67 11.41 11.52 -10.68
N HIS A 68 10.20 11.37 -10.12
CA HIS A 68 9.05 10.81 -10.81
C HIS A 68 7.97 11.87 -10.99
N SER A 69 7.35 11.88 -12.16
CA SER A 69 6.19 12.71 -12.50
C SER A 69 4.95 11.83 -12.68
N PHE A 70 3.82 12.30 -12.15
CA PHE A 70 2.50 11.68 -12.27
C PHE A 70 1.43 12.76 -12.44
N SER A 71 0.35 12.46 -13.17
CA SER A 71 -0.83 13.35 -13.20
C SER A 71 -1.53 13.35 -11.85
N ASP A 72 -1.64 12.17 -11.24
CA ASP A 72 -2.19 11.99 -9.90
C ASP A 72 -1.40 10.92 -9.15
N PHE A 73 -1.13 11.19 -7.88
CA PHE A 73 -0.53 10.22 -6.96
C PHE A 73 -1.27 10.31 -5.63
N ASN A 74 -2.16 9.36 -5.37
CA ASN A 74 -3.02 9.35 -4.20
C ASN A 74 -2.78 8.10 -3.37
N VAL A 75 -2.82 8.25 -2.05
CA VAL A 75 -2.83 7.13 -1.10
C VAL A 75 -4.10 7.29 -0.28
N ALA A 76 -5.10 6.46 -0.56
CA ALA A 76 -6.36 6.52 0.18
C ALA A 76 -6.15 5.94 1.58
N GLU A 77 -6.42 6.74 2.62
CA GLU A 77 -6.61 6.22 3.96
C GLU A 77 -8.00 5.57 4.02
N PHE A 78 -8.03 4.25 4.25
CA PHE A 78 -9.24 3.61 4.75
C PHE A 78 -9.28 3.86 6.25
N GLY A 79 -10.31 4.55 6.74
CA GLY A 79 -10.61 4.71 8.17
C GLY A 79 -11.64 3.71 8.66
#